data_AF-A0A8K1CJ02-F1
#
_entry.id   AF-A0A8K1CJ02-F1
#
_cell.length_a   1.000
_cell.length_b   1.000
_cell.length_c   1.000
_cell.angle_alpha   90.00
_cell.angle_beta   90.00
_cell.angle_gamma   90.00
#
_symmetry.space_group_name_H-M   'P 1'
#
loop_
_entity.id
_entity.type
_entity.pdbx_description
1 polymer ?
#
loop_
_entity_poly.entity_id
_entity_poly.type
_entity_poly.pdbx_seq_one_letter_code
_entity_poly.pdbx_strand_id
1 'polypeptide(L)'
;MGYILYPEYRTHSFESPVGATYIRFRTQPSGADLRVLTGLVERDELRVPIDSVFGFEDLLGAFKSVKTGRSRGKVILEVVAAAQP
;
A
#
# COMPACT_ATOMS: atom_id res chain seq x y z
N MET A 1 22.54 -10.10 -14.95
CA MET A 1 21.51 -9.99 -13.92
C MET A 1 20.15 -10.03 -14.62
N GLY A 2 19.55 -11.21 -14.74
CA GLY A 2 18.31 -11.41 -15.52
C GLY A 2 17.09 -11.27 -14.61
N TYR A 3 16.19 -10.35 -14.93
CA TYR A 3 14.89 -10.29 -14.26
C TYR A 3 14.01 -11.43 -14.80
N ILE A 4 13.60 -12.35 -13.93
CA ILE A 4 12.56 -13.32 -14.25
C ILE A 4 11.26 -12.53 -14.43
N LEU A 5 10.88 -12.28 -15.68
CA LEU A 5 9.57 -11.74 -16.01
C LEU A 5 8.59 -12.90 -16.04
N TYR A 6 7.73 -12.98 -15.02
CA TYR A 6 6.61 -13.91 -15.07
C TYR A 6 5.71 -13.53 -16.28
N PRO A 7 5.40 -14.48 -17.17
CA PRO A 7 4.76 -14.22 -18.47
C PRO A 7 3.36 -13.60 -18.37
N GLU A 8 2.66 -13.78 -17.25
CA GLU A 8 1.34 -13.19 -16.96
C GLU A 8 1.34 -11.67 -16.81
N TYR A 9 2.51 -11.03 -16.68
CA TYR A 9 2.62 -9.56 -16.59
C TYR A 9 2.88 -8.88 -17.94
N ARG A 10 2.63 -9.55 -19.07
CA ARG A 10 2.71 -8.96 -20.41
C ARG A 10 1.64 -7.88 -20.57
N THR A 11 2.06 -6.62 -20.41
CA THR A 11 1.23 -5.46 -20.76
C THR A 11 1.09 -5.41 -22.28
N HIS A 12 -0.10 -5.70 -22.80
CA HIS A 12 -0.42 -5.39 -24.18
C HIS A 12 -0.52 -3.87 -24.30
N SER A 13 0.00 -3.30 -25.39
CA SER A 13 -0.20 -1.89 -25.71
C SER A 13 -1.70 -1.62 -25.80
N PHE A 14 -2.17 -0.71 -24.94
CA PHE A 14 -3.56 -0.24 -24.90
C PHE A 14 -3.54 1.27 -25.13
N GLU A 15 -4.18 1.73 -26.19
CA GLU A 15 -4.41 3.16 -26.40
C GLU A 15 -5.58 3.61 -25.53
N SER A 16 -5.33 4.60 -24.68
CA SER A 16 -6.38 5.22 -23.90
C SER A 16 -7.28 6.05 -24.83
N PRO A 17 -8.61 5.83 -24.85
CA PRO A 17 -9.54 6.63 -25.64
C PRO A 17 -9.59 8.11 -25.24
N VAL A 18 -9.06 8.45 -24.05
CA VAL A 18 -8.94 9.82 -23.53
C VAL A 18 -7.50 10.36 -23.55
N GLY A 19 -6.57 9.67 -24.23
CA GLY A 19 -5.16 10.10 -24.32
C GLY A 19 -4.33 9.97 -23.04
N ALA A 20 -4.82 9.25 -22.01
CA ALA A 20 -4.08 9.01 -20.78
C ALA A 20 -2.88 8.08 -21.00
N THR A 21 -1.76 8.38 -20.34
CA THR A 21 -0.56 7.54 -20.37
C THR A 21 -0.54 6.60 -19.16
N TYR A 22 -0.38 5.30 -19.41
CA TYR A 22 -0.20 4.33 -18.34
C TYR A 22 1.26 4.34 -17.83
N ILE A 23 1.45 4.73 -16.57
CA ILE A 23 2.74 4.65 -15.88
C ILE A 23 2.65 3.56 -14.83
N ARG A 24 3.47 2.52 -14.96
CA ARG A 24 3.56 1.44 -13.97
C ARG A 24 4.80 1.59 -13.11
N PHE A 25 4.62 1.81 -11.82
CA PHE A 25 5.70 1.68 -10.85
C PHE A 25 5.87 0.21 -10.46
N ARG A 26 7.08 -0.32 -10.61
CA ARG A 26 7.46 -1.61 -10.03
C ARG A 26 8.31 -1.33 -8.80
N THR A 27 7.96 -1.95 -7.69
CA THR A 27 8.76 -1.91 -6.47
C THR A 27 9.35 -3.29 -6.23
N GLN A 28 10.55 -3.33 -5.64
CA GLN A 28 11.19 -4.55 -5.17
C GLN A 28 11.20 -4.52 -3.64
N PRO A 29 10.83 -5.62 -2.95
CA PRO A 29 10.99 -5.70 -1.51
C PRO A 29 12.47 -5.55 -1.13
N SER A 30 12.81 -4.54 -0.32
CA SER A 30 14.17 -4.26 0.13
C SER A 30 14.15 -3.91 1.62
N GLY A 31 14.79 -4.75 2.44
CA GLY A 31 14.96 -4.46 3.86
C GLY A 31 15.86 -3.25 4.12
N ALA A 32 16.78 -2.92 3.20
CA ALA A 32 17.61 -1.72 3.30
C ALA A 32 16.78 -0.46 3.12
N ASP A 33 15.89 -0.44 2.13
CA ASP A 33 15.02 0.70 1.86
C ASP A 33 14.03 0.90 3.00
N LEU A 34 13.50 -0.19 3.58
CA LEU A 34 12.64 -0.12 4.76
C LEU A 34 13.35 0.55 5.95
N ARG A 35 14.64 0.28 6.18
CA ARG A 35 15.42 0.96 7.24
C ARG A 35 15.55 2.45 6.99
N VAL A 36 15.72 2.87 5.74
CA VAL A 36 15.75 4.31 5.38
C VAL A 36 14.39 4.94 5.67
N LEU A 37 13.30 4.30 5.25
CA LEU A 37 11.94 4.77 5.51
C LEU A 37 11.66 4.88 7.02
N THR A 38 12.09 3.91 7.82
CA THR A 38 11.98 3.98 9.29
C THR A 38 12.64 5.23 9.84
N GLY A 39 13.87 5.54 9.43
CA GLY A 39 14.57 6.74 9.88
C GLY A 39 13.87 8.05 9.49
N LEU A 40 13.18 8.09 8.35
CA LEU A 40 12.37 9.25 7.95
C LEU A 40 11.12 9.42 8.81
N VAL A 41 10.46 8.30 9.16
CA VAL A 41 9.29 8.32 10.06
C VAL A 41 9.70 8.78 11.46
N GLU A 42 10.80 8.26 11.99
CA GLU A 42 11.32 8.62 13.32
C GLU A 42 11.69 10.11 13.44
N ARG A 43 12.08 10.75 12.33
CA ARG A 43 12.40 12.18 12.26
C ARG A 43 11.19 13.08 11.95
N ASP A 44 9.99 12.50 11.82
CA ASP A 44 8.76 13.19 11.38
C ASP A 44 8.87 13.82 9.96
N GLU A 45 9.85 13.36 9.16
CA GLU A 45 10.02 13.77 7.76
C GLU A 45 9.09 12.99 6.81
N LEU A 46 8.59 11.84 7.27
CA LEU A 46 7.62 11.00 6.55
C LEU A 46 6.44 10.65 7.46
N ARG A 47 5.26 11.18 7.13
CA ARG A 47 4.00 10.83 7.80
C ARG A 47 3.21 9.82 7.00
N VAL A 48 2.77 8.75 7.66
CA VAL A 48 1.91 7.72 7.05
C VAL A 48 0.44 8.13 7.26
N PRO A 49 -0.30 8.50 6.21
CA PRO A 49 -1.72 8.83 6.35
C PRO A 49 -2.52 7.59 6.71
N ILE A 50 -3.21 7.64 7.84
CA ILE A 50 -4.18 6.64 8.28
C ILE A 50 -5.56 7.10 7.81
N ASP A 51 -6.23 6.23 7.06
CA ASP A 51 -7.59 6.46 6.57
C ASP A 51 -8.63 6.09 7.64
N SER A 52 -8.47 4.90 8.21
CA SER A 52 -9.40 4.34 9.18
C SER A 52 -8.71 3.28 10.04
N VAL A 53 -9.22 3.10 11.26
CA VAL A 53 -8.77 2.09 12.22
C VAL A 53 -9.98 1.25 12.60
N PHE A 54 -9.84 -0.08 12.52
CA PHE A 54 -10.87 -1.05 12.87
C PHE A 54 -10.33 -1.97 13.97
N GLY A 55 -11.18 -2.32 14.94
CA GLY A 55 -10.89 -3.42 15.85
C GLY A 55 -10.93 -4.76 15.12
N PHE A 56 -10.23 -5.77 15.65
CA PHE A 56 -10.20 -7.11 15.07
C PHE A 56 -11.59 -7.72 14.87
N GLU A 57 -12.53 -7.40 15.76
CA GLU A 57 -13.93 -7.81 15.71
C GLU A 57 -14.67 -7.31 14.45
N ASP A 58 -14.22 -6.21 13.85
CA ASP A 58 -14.76 -5.66 12.59
C ASP A 58 -13.82 -5.86 11.40
N LEU A 59 -13.13 -7.00 11.37
CA LEU A 59 -12.28 -7.42 10.24
C LEU A 59 -13.03 -7.32 8.89
N LEU A 60 -14.31 -7.70 8.88
CA LEU A 60 -15.11 -7.66 7.66
C LEU A 60 -15.38 -6.22 7.19
N GLY A 61 -15.62 -5.28 8.11
CA GLY A 61 -15.73 -3.85 7.81
C GLY A 61 -14.44 -3.29 7.22
N ALA A 62 -13.29 -3.62 7.82
CA ALA A 62 -11.98 -3.22 7.32
C ALA A 62 -11.73 -3.72 5.87
N PHE A 63 -12.02 -4.99 5.60
CA PHE A 63 -11.91 -5.55 4.24
C PHE A 63 -12.83 -4.88 3.24
N LYS A 64 -14.08 -4.59 3.62
CA LYS A 64 -15.02 -3.87 2.76
C LYS A 64 -14.48 -2.49 2.40
N SER A 65 -13.93 -1.75 3.36
CA SER A 65 -13.33 -0.43 3.16
C SER A 65 -12.26 -0.47 2.05
N VAL A 66 -11.26 -1.34 2.20
CA VAL A 66 -10.17 -1.49 1.22
C VAL A 66 -10.69 -1.92 -0.15
N LYS A 67 -11.65 -2.86 -0.19
CA LYS A 67 -12.20 -3.40 -1.44
C LYS A 67 -12.93 -2.34 -2.28
N THR A 68 -13.46 -1.28 -1.67
CA THR A 68 -14.08 -0.18 -2.43
C THR A 68 -13.08 0.60 -3.29
N GLY A 69 -11.79 0.53 -2.98
CA GLY A 69 -10.73 1.31 -3.62
C GLY A 69 -10.79 2.81 -3.31
N ARG A 70 -11.60 3.24 -2.32
CA ARG A 70 -11.80 4.65 -1.97
C ARG A 70 -10.97 5.14 -0.78
N SER A 71 -10.31 4.24 -0.07
CA SER A 71 -9.43 4.58 1.07
C SER A 71 -8.29 5.48 0.60
N ARG A 72 -8.04 6.58 1.31
CA ARG A 72 -7.02 7.59 0.95
C ARG A 72 -5.71 7.45 1.75
N GLY A 73 -5.49 6.28 2.33
CA GLY A 73 -4.36 5.99 3.20
C GLY A 73 -4.34 4.53 3.64
N LYS A 74 -3.66 4.24 4.74
CA LYS A 74 -3.64 2.90 5.33
C LYS A 74 -4.93 2.67 6.13
N VAL A 75 -5.53 1.51 5.93
CA VAL A 75 -6.56 0.96 6.83
C VAL A 75 -5.85 0.08 7.85
N ILE A 76 -6.00 0.40 9.14
CA ILE A 76 -5.34 -0.31 10.24
C ILE A 76 -6.33 -1.26 10.90
N LEU A 77 -5.85 -2.45 11.24
CA LEU A 77 -6.58 -3.44 12.03
C LEU A 77 -5.86 -3.62 13.36
N GLU A 78 -6.53 -3.31 14.45
CA GLU A 78 -6.00 -3.49 15.79
C GLU A 78 -6.22 -4.94 16.24
N VAL A 79 -5.13 -5.72 16.29
CA VAL A 79 -5.13 -7.16 16.61
C VAL A 79 -4.93 -7.47 18.11
N VAL A 80 -4.54 -6.47 18.89
CA VAL A 80 -4.45 -6.54 20.35
C VAL A 80 -5.09 -5.26 20.86
N ALA A 81 -6.03 -5.35 21.80
CA ALA A 81 -6.59 -4.16 22.44
C ALA A 81 -5.42 -3.32 22.93
N ALA A 82 -5.32 -2.06 22.47
CA ALA A 82 -4.28 -1.16 22.92
C ALA A 82 -4.33 -1.15 24.46
N ALA A 83 -3.23 -1.54 25.12
CA ALA A 83 -3.04 -1.12 26.49
C ALA A 83 -3.16 0.41 26.46
N GLN A 84 -4.19 0.94 27.12
CA GLN A 84 -4.38 2.37 27.23
C GLN A 84 -3.08 2.99 27.80
N PRO A 85 -2.57 4.08 27.21
CA PRO A 85 -1.38 4.74 27.70
C PRO A 85 -1.56 5.24 29.15
#